data_AF-A0A7L4RBZ3-F1
#
_entry.id   AF-A0A7L4RBZ3-F1
#
_cell.length_a   1.000
_cell.length_b   1.000
_cell.length_c   1.000
_cell.angle_alpha   90.00
_cell.angle_beta   90.00
_cell.angle_gamma   90.00
#
_symmetry.space_group_name_H-M   'P 1'
#
loop_
_entity.id
_entity.type
_entity.pdbx_description
1 polymer ?
#
loop_
_entity_poly.entity_id
_entity_poly.type
_entity_poly.pdbx_seq_one_letter_code
_entity_poly.pdbx_strand_id
1 'polypeptide(L)'
;MAGASVARREIVVPKAPVLAMANRFGKYKPETEKAVRKVDVKEDETLKKMKTAWKACSYTHNSTMDYARMFKILKKILKKVKYTAKDVENFSIAIAEFQEETDFGGKAGFFLSALMNKCKDRQFAIHTNHLAGFIHYLGYKNTKNITVDGNAGVNVGWRMKCGTITVNGNARSHVGEGMEDGSIIVEGDAGRSNGWDMKGGEIHFNGDYNGIGFNVDGKIFHKGKLIIGR
;
A
#
# COMPACT_ATOMS: atom_id res chain seq x y z
N MET A 1 42.86 -24.95 11.12
CA MET A 1 43.12 -24.51 9.73
C MET A 1 42.41 -25.51 8.83
N ALA A 2 41.54 -25.20 7.86
CA ALA A 2 41.25 -23.98 7.14
C ALA A 2 39.74 -23.86 6.87
N GLY A 3 39.23 -22.63 6.76
CA GLY A 3 37.84 -22.33 6.47
C GLY A 3 37.50 -22.51 4.99
N ALA A 4 36.36 -23.14 4.71
CA ALA A 4 35.77 -23.18 3.38
C ALA A 4 34.87 -21.95 3.19
N SER A 5 35.36 -20.99 2.41
CA SER A 5 34.61 -19.83 1.90
C SER A 5 33.57 -20.31 0.88
N VAL A 6 32.29 -20.16 1.21
CA VAL A 6 31.19 -20.37 0.25
C VAL A 6 31.01 -19.08 -0.56
N ALA A 7 31.43 -19.13 -1.83
CA ALA A 7 31.32 -18.04 -2.78
C ALA A 7 29.85 -17.67 -3.03
N ARG A 8 29.51 -16.38 -2.89
CA ARG A 8 28.24 -15.80 -3.31
C ARG A 8 28.18 -15.80 -4.84
N ARG A 9 27.17 -16.44 -5.44
CA ARG A 9 26.83 -16.26 -6.85
C ARG A 9 26.00 -14.99 -6.99
N GLU A 10 26.54 -14.00 -7.69
CA GLU A 10 25.77 -12.87 -8.21
C GLU A 10 24.90 -13.38 -9.37
N ILE A 11 23.58 -13.21 -9.25
CA ILE A 11 22.65 -13.47 -10.34
C ILE A 11 22.55 -12.16 -11.12
N VAL A 12 23.17 -12.12 -12.30
CA VAL A 12 23.02 -11.02 -13.26
C VAL A 12 21.73 -11.25 -14.05
N VAL A 13 20.77 -10.34 -13.91
CA VAL A 13 19.51 -10.38 -14.68
C VAL A 13 19.72 -9.58 -15.99
N PRO A 14 19.41 -10.13 -17.17
CA PRO A 14 19.55 -9.39 -18.43
C PRO A 14 18.48 -8.30 -18.55
N LYS A 15 18.91 -7.07 -18.91
CA LYS A 15 18.02 -5.94 -19.21
C LYS A 15 17.22 -6.22 -20.49
N ALA A 16 15.90 -6.08 -20.43
CA ALA A 16 15.04 -6.09 -21.61
C ALA A 16 15.31 -4.85 -22.50
N PRO A 17 15.27 -4.97 -23.84
CA PRO A 17 15.47 -3.83 -24.72
C PRO A 17 14.24 -2.90 -24.70
N VAL A 18 14.48 -1.63 -24.39
CA VAL A 18 13.48 -0.56 -24.53
C VAL A 18 13.41 -0.21 -26.02
N LEU A 19 12.30 -0.51 -26.69
CA LEU A 19 12.04 -0.01 -28.05
C LEU A 19 11.89 1.51 -28.01
N ALA A 20 12.81 2.21 -28.67
CA ALA A 20 12.74 3.65 -28.88
C ALA A 20 11.73 3.98 -29.99
N MET A 21 10.59 4.58 -29.64
CA MET A 21 9.74 5.32 -30.57
C MET A 21 10.18 6.79 -30.55
N ALA A 22 10.52 7.34 -31.71
CA ALA A 22 11.03 8.69 -31.86
C ALA A 22 9.92 9.77 -31.92
N ASN A 23 10.04 10.76 -31.03
CA ASN A 23 9.69 12.19 -31.10
C ASN A 23 8.36 12.70 -31.68
N ARG A 24 7.63 13.50 -30.85
CA ARG A 24 7.02 14.77 -31.30
C ARG A 24 6.76 15.86 -30.23
N PHE A 25 6.97 15.62 -28.93
CA PHE A 25 6.80 16.67 -27.91
C PHE A 25 7.93 16.64 -26.87
N GLY A 26 8.35 17.82 -26.43
CA GLY A 26 9.70 18.11 -25.92
C GLY A 26 10.11 17.48 -24.59
N LYS A 27 11.44 17.31 -24.47
CA LYS A 27 12.25 17.13 -23.24
C LYS A 27 11.67 16.17 -22.19
N TYR A 28 11.56 14.89 -22.50
CA TYR A 28 11.57 13.86 -21.46
C TYR A 28 13.03 13.58 -21.08
N LYS A 29 13.46 14.03 -19.89
CA LYS A 29 14.63 13.42 -19.26
C LYS A 29 14.15 12.08 -18.71
N PRO A 30 14.74 10.94 -19.11
CA PRO A 30 14.42 9.68 -18.46
C PRO A 30 14.68 9.87 -16.96
N GLU A 31 13.67 9.63 -16.14
CA GLU A 31 13.85 9.59 -14.69
C GLU A 31 14.99 8.59 -14.42
N THR A 32 16.06 9.07 -13.80
CA THR A 32 17.13 8.20 -13.32
C THR A 32 16.49 7.17 -12.39
N GLU A 33 16.51 5.90 -12.78
CA GLU A 33 16.13 4.77 -11.92
C GLU A 33 16.78 4.98 -10.56
N LYS A 34 15.99 5.41 -9.57
CA LYS A 34 16.47 5.52 -8.19
C LYS A 34 16.70 4.10 -7.74
N ALA A 35 17.98 3.73 -7.58
CA ALA A 35 18.37 2.51 -6.91
C ALA A 35 17.57 2.42 -5.60
N VAL A 36 16.76 1.37 -5.47
CA VAL A 36 16.03 1.05 -4.25
C VAL A 36 17.05 1.01 -3.12
N ARG A 37 17.10 2.06 -2.29
CA ARG A 37 17.92 2.06 -1.08
C ARG A 37 17.38 0.91 -0.24
N LYS A 38 18.15 -0.18 -0.13
CA LYS A 38 17.89 -1.23 0.85
C LYS A 38 17.94 -0.55 2.21
N VAL A 39 16.78 -0.28 2.78
CA VAL A 39 16.68 0.19 4.16
C VAL A 39 16.85 -1.06 5.02
N ASP A 40 18.02 -1.21 5.62
CA ASP A 40 18.34 -2.32 6.51
C ASP A 40 17.59 -2.14 7.84
N VAL A 41 16.37 -2.69 7.91
CA VAL A 41 15.64 -2.82 9.17
C VAL A 41 16.26 -3.98 9.96
N LYS A 42 16.74 -3.70 11.18
CA LYS A 42 17.26 -4.75 12.07
C LYS A 42 16.17 -5.77 12.36
N GLU A 43 16.41 -7.03 11.97
CA GLU A 43 15.43 -8.09 12.12
C GLU A 43 15.33 -8.56 13.58
N ASP A 44 14.13 -8.41 14.16
CA ASP A 44 13.78 -8.92 15.48
C ASP A 44 12.79 -10.11 15.40
N GLU A 45 12.49 -10.69 16.57
CA GLU A 45 11.58 -11.85 16.65
C GLU A 45 10.13 -11.53 16.23
N THR A 46 9.71 -10.27 16.33
CA THR A 46 8.37 -9.84 15.88
C THR A 46 8.33 -9.80 14.37
N LEU A 47 9.33 -9.17 13.74
CA LEU A 47 9.47 -9.06 12.30
C LEU A 47 9.60 -10.43 11.65
N LYS A 48 10.40 -11.34 12.22
CA LYS A 48 10.49 -12.74 11.75
C LYS A 48 9.13 -13.42 11.71
N LYS A 49 8.33 -13.29 12.77
CA LYS A 49 6.99 -13.89 12.84
C LYS A 49 6.02 -13.24 11.84
N MET A 50 6.12 -11.93 11.60
CA MET A 50 5.35 -11.27 10.55
C MET A 50 5.73 -11.80 9.17
N LYS A 51 7.02 -11.97 8.87
CA LYS A 51 7.50 -12.60 7.63
C LYS A 51 7.05 -14.06 7.49
N THR A 52 7.03 -14.83 8.58
CA THR A 52 6.45 -16.18 8.58
C THR A 52 4.96 -16.15 8.25
N ALA A 53 4.22 -15.19 8.82
CA ALA A 53 2.81 -15.03 8.50
C ALA A 53 2.57 -14.60 7.05
N TRP A 54 3.40 -13.72 6.50
CA TRP A 54 3.40 -13.35 5.09
C TRP A 54 3.54 -14.57 4.17
N LYS A 55 4.56 -15.40 4.43
CA LYS A 55 4.85 -16.61 3.64
C LYS A 55 3.73 -17.65 3.73
N ALA A 56 2.98 -17.67 4.82
CA ALA A 56 1.82 -18.56 4.99
C ALA A 56 0.55 -18.07 4.25
N CYS A 57 0.51 -16.81 3.81
CA CYS A 57 -0.63 -16.24 3.09
C CYS A 57 -0.56 -16.60 1.60
N SER A 58 -1.64 -17.19 1.09
CA SER A 58 -1.91 -17.30 -0.34
C SER A 58 -2.81 -16.16 -0.80
N TYR A 59 -2.68 -15.78 -2.07
CA TYR A 59 -3.52 -14.77 -2.74
C TYR A 59 -4.22 -15.43 -3.92
N THR A 60 -5.51 -15.15 -4.10
CA THR A 60 -6.36 -15.82 -5.11
C THR A 60 -7.20 -14.83 -5.93
N HIS A 61 -6.92 -13.53 -5.80
CA HIS A 61 -7.65 -12.42 -6.42
C HIS A 61 -9.13 -12.31 -6.03
N ASN A 62 -9.53 -13.02 -4.98
CA ASN A 62 -10.83 -12.86 -4.35
C ASN A 62 -10.66 -12.03 -3.08
N SER A 63 -10.72 -10.71 -3.24
CA SER A 63 -10.47 -9.72 -2.18
C SER A 63 -11.09 -10.03 -0.82
N THR A 64 -12.36 -10.43 -0.79
CA THR A 64 -13.07 -10.73 0.47
C THR A 64 -12.53 -12.01 1.10
N MET A 65 -12.33 -13.06 0.31
CA MET A 65 -11.78 -14.34 0.79
C MET A 65 -10.31 -14.20 1.20
N ASP A 66 -9.51 -13.48 0.43
CA ASP A 66 -8.09 -13.27 0.68
C ASP A 66 -7.86 -12.48 1.97
N TYR A 67 -8.58 -11.37 2.17
CA TYR A 67 -8.50 -10.63 3.42
C TYR A 67 -8.94 -11.49 4.62
N ALA A 68 -10.03 -12.26 4.50
CA ALA A 68 -10.50 -13.14 5.57
C ALA A 68 -9.49 -14.24 5.91
N ARG A 69 -8.86 -14.86 4.91
CA ARG A 69 -7.80 -15.86 5.08
C ARG A 69 -6.57 -15.25 5.76
N MET A 70 -6.12 -14.08 5.31
CA MET A 70 -5.00 -13.37 5.94
C MET A 70 -5.29 -13.06 7.40
N PHE A 71 -6.49 -12.56 7.72
CA PHE A 71 -6.87 -12.29 9.10
C PHE A 71 -6.88 -13.56 9.96
N LYS A 72 -7.33 -14.70 9.41
CA LYS A 72 -7.27 -16.01 10.09
C LYS A 72 -5.83 -16.47 10.33
N ILE A 73 -4.94 -16.31 9.36
CA ILE A 73 -3.51 -16.65 9.48
C ILE A 73 -2.83 -15.78 10.53
N LEU A 74 -3.06 -14.46 10.49
CA LEU A 74 -2.53 -13.52 11.49
C LEU A 74 -3.07 -13.82 12.89
N LYS A 75 -4.34 -14.23 13.03
CA LYS A 75 -4.91 -14.69 14.31
C LYS A 75 -4.23 -15.96 14.82
N LYS A 76 -3.79 -16.87 13.93
CA LYS A 76 -3.10 -18.11 14.29
C LYS A 76 -1.64 -17.86 14.67
N ILE A 77 -0.87 -17.23 13.78
CA ILE A 77 0.59 -17.08 13.92
C ILE A 77 0.94 -15.98 14.93
N LEU A 78 0.27 -14.83 14.85
CA LEU A 78 0.52 -13.69 15.76
C LEU A 78 -0.45 -13.68 16.95
N LYS A 79 -0.94 -14.85 17.42
CA LYS A 79 -1.92 -14.91 18.52
C LYS A 79 -1.36 -14.34 19.82
N LYS A 80 -0.12 -14.70 20.15
CA LYS A 80 0.57 -14.35 21.40
C LYS A 80 1.64 -13.27 21.20
N VAL A 81 1.72 -12.69 20.01
CA VAL A 81 2.69 -11.64 19.68
C VAL A 81 2.00 -10.30 19.89
N LYS A 82 2.48 -9.52 20.85
CA LYS A 82 2.16 -8.10 20.93
C LYS A 82 3.14 -7.37 20.02
N TYR A 83 2.60 -6.57 19.13
CA TYR A 83 3.38 -5.72 18.22
C TYR A 83 2.72 -4.34 18.17
N THR A 84 3.53 -3.37 17.80
CA THR A 84 3.25 -1.93 17.82
C THR A 84 3.10 -1.40 16.40
N ALA A 85 2.71 -0.14 16.26
CA ALA A 85 2.76 0.57 14.98
C ALA A 85 4.18 0.58 14.39
N LYS A 86 5.22 0.71 15.22
CA LYS A 86 6.61 0.71 14.75
C LYS A 86 7.03 -0.62 14.14
N ASP A 87 6.52 -1.74 14.68
CA ASP A 87 6.78 -3.06 14.10
C ASP A 87 6.11 -3.22 12.73
N VAL A 88 4.91 -2.65 12.55
CA VAL A 88 4.21 -2.65 11.25
C VAL A 88 4.92 -1.71 10.25
N GLU A 89 5.39 -0.56 10.69
CA GLU A 89 6.22 0.36 9.89
C GLU A 89 7.51 -0.34 9.43
N ASN A 90 8.23 -0.97 10.35
CA ASN A 90 9.41 -1.78 10.06
C ASN A 90 9.11 -2.91 9.05
N PHE A 91 7.96 -3.58 9.20
CA PHE A 91 7.52 -4.59 8.24
C PHE A 91 7.19 -3.99 6.87
N SER A 92 6.58 -2.79 6.81
CA SER A 92 6.30 -2.11 5.53
C SER A 92 7.56 -1.81 4.71
N ILE A 93 8.70 -1.69 5.38
CA ILE A 93 10.02 -1.55 4.75
C ILE A 93 10.58 -2.93 4.36
N ALA A 94 10.55 -3.89 5.28
CA ALA A 94 11.10 -5.22 5.05
C ALA A 94 10.33 -6.02 3.98
N ILE A 95 9.08 -5.65 3.68
CA ILE A 95 8.25 -6.31 2.68
C ILE A 95 8.85 -6.23 1.25
N ALA A 96 9.79 -5.30 1.01
CA ALA A 96 10.56 -5.20 -0.23
C ALA A 96 11.33 -6.48 -0.59
N GLU A 97 11.64 -7.33 0.40
CA GLU A 97 12.24 -8.65 0.19
C GLU A 97 11.35 -9.57 -0.67
N PHE A 98 10.05 -9.31 -0.71
CA PHE A 98 9.04 -10.12 -1.41
C PHE A 98 8.51 -9.43 -2.67
N GLN A 99 9.08 -8.31 -3.11
CA GLN A 99 8.49 -7.48 -4.17
C GLN A 99 8.44 -8.16 -5.55
N GLU A 100 9.27 -9.18 -5.76
CA GLU A 100 9.30 -10.01 -6.98
C GLU A 100 8.25 -11.14 -6.95
N GLU A 101 7.52 -11.33 -5.85
CA GLU A 101 6.41 -12.30 -5.80
C GLU A 101 5.29 -11.88 -6.76
N THR A 102 4.68 -12.85 -7.44
CA THR A 102 3.47 -12.61 -8.22
C THR A 102 2.37 -12.04 -7.32
N ASP A 103 1.64 -11.04 -7.83
CA ASP A 103 0.55 -10.36 -7.10
C ASP A 103 0.95 -9.65 -5.80
N PHE A 104 2.25 -9.37 -5.64
CA PHE A 104 2.82 -8.69 -4.48
C PHE A 104 1.99 -7.48 -4.05
N GLY A 105 1.65 -6.57 -4.97
CA GLY A 105 0.96 -5.32 -4.65
C GLY A 105 -0.40 -5.51 -3.98
N GLY A 106 -1.20 -6.48 -4.45
CA GLY A 106 -2.50 -6.81 -3.86
C GLY A 106 -2.36 -7.53 -2.52
N LYS A 107 -1.47 -8.52 -2.46
CA LYS A 107 -1.18 -9.28 -1.25
C LYS A 107 -0.67 -8.38 -0.13
N ALA A 108 0.25 -7.47 -0.46
CA ALA A 108 0.87 -6.50 0.44
C ALA A 108 -0.15 -5.59 1.11
N GLY A 109 -1.03 -4.95 0.35
CA GLY A 109 -1.95 -3.98 0.95
C GLY A 109 -3.03 -4.64 1.80
N PHE A 110 -3.54 -5.83 1.44
CA PHE A 110 -4.42 -6.57 2.34
C PHE A 110 -3.72 -7.02 3.61
N PHE A 111 -2.48 -7.51 3.50
CA PHE A 111 -1.70 -7.99 4.64
C PHE A 111 -1.38 -6.85 5.61
N LEU A 112 -0.89 -5.71 5.11
CA LEU A 112 -0.62 -4.51 5.91
C LEU A 112 -1.90 -3.98 6.56
N SER A 113 -3.02 -3.92 5.82
CA SER A 113 -4.31 -3.49 6.37
C SER A 113 -4.79 -4.42 7.48
N ALA A 114 -4.58 -5.73 7.34
CA ALA A 114 -4.94 -6.71 8.37
C ALA A 114 -4.05 -6.60 9.63
N LEU A 115 -2.75 -6.31 9.47
CA LEU A 115 -1.85 -6.03 10.58
C LEU A 115 -2.28 -4.77 11.34
N MET A 116 -2.49 -3.65 10.64
CA MET A 116 -2.90 -2.39 11.26
C MET A 116 -4.23 -2.51 11.99
N ASN A 117 -5.25 -3.12 11.37
CA ASN A 117 -6.56 -3.30 12.00
C ASN A 117 -6.53 -4.21 13.24
N LYS A 118 -5.60 -5.17 13.32
CA LYS A 118 -5.42 -6.03 14.50
C LYS A 118 -4.56 -5.39 15.59
N CYS A 119 -3.68 -4.46 15.23
CA CYS A 119 -2.82 -3.76 16.18
C CYS A 119 -3.64 -2.85 17.11
N LYS A 120 -3.19 -2.69 18.36
CA LYS A 120 -3.86 -1.83 19.35
C LYS A 120 -3.63 -0.36 19.09
N ASP A 121 -2.48 -0.02 18.51
CA ASP A 121 -2.13 1.35 18.21
C ASP A 121 -3.09 1.95 17.16
N ARG A 122 -3.09 3.28 17.08
CA ARG A 122 -4.00 4.03 16.21
C ARG A 122 -3.31 4.77 15.07
N GLN A 123 -2.03 5.09 15.20
CA GLN A 123 -1.27 5.89 14.25
C GLN A 123 -0.20 5.02 13.60
N PHE A 124 -0.17 4.93 12.28
CA PHE A 124 0.74 4.08 11.52
C PHE A 124 1.43 4.89 10.43
N ALA A 125 2.73 4.73 10.30
CA ALA A 125 3.50 5.17 9.14
C ALA A 125 3.80 3.95 8.25
N ILE A 126 3.53 4.08 6.95
CA ILE A 126 3.75 3.01 5.96
C ILE A 126 4.62 3.58 4.85
N HIS A 127 5.78 2.97 4.61
CA HIS A 127 6.70 3.44 3.57
C HIS A 127 6.50 2.63 2.29
N THR A 128 6.33 3.29 1.15
CA THR A 128 6.18 2.62 -0.15
C THR A 128 7.15 3.13 -1.20
N ASN A 129 7.85 4.26 -0.94
CA ASN A 129 8.81 4.88 -1.86
C ASN A 129 9.97 3.99 -2.31
N HIS A 130 10.28 2.94 -1.55
CA HIS A 130 11.38 2.02 -1.82
C HIS A 130 10.93 0.78 -2.62
N LEU A 131 9.65 0.66 -2.95
CA LEU A 131 9.10 -0.47 -3.69
C LEU A 131 9.04 -0.15 -5.18
N ALA A 132 9.39 -1.10 -6.04
CA ALA A 132 9.28 -0.92 -7.49
C ALA A 132 7.81 -0.87 -7.98
N GLY A 133 6.90 -1.53 -7.28
CA GLY A 133 5.48 -1.61 -7.61
C GLY A 133 4.58 -0.82 -6.65
N PHE A 134 3.28 -0.78 -6.97
CA PHE A 134 2.28 -0.13 -6.15
C PHE A 134 1.62 -1.09 -5.16
N ILE A 135 1.36 -0.63 -3.93
CA ILE A 135 0.59 -1.37 -2.94
C ILE A 135 -0.91 -1.09 -3.11
N HIS A 136 -1.66 -2.08 -3.55
CA HIS A 136 -3.12 -1.98 -3.80
C HIS A 136 -3.92 -2.29 -2.54
N TYR A 137 -5.13 -1.76 -2.39
CA TYR A 137 -6.05 -2.06 -1.28
C TYR A 137 -5.55 -1.65 0.12
N LEU A 138 -4.57 -0.76 0.20
CA LEU A 138 -4.07 -0.26 1.48
C LEU A 138 -5.18 0.49 2.22
N GLY A 139 -5.40 0.15 3.49
CA GLY A 139 -6.51 0.67 4.28
C GLY A 139 -7.84 -0.05 4.07
N TYR A 140 -7.84 -1.29 3.55
CA TYR A 140 -9.06 -2.08 3.43
C TYR A 140 -9.75 -2.27 4.80
N LYS A 141 -11.03 -1.87 4.90
CA LYS A 141 -11.80 -1.86 6.16
C LYS A 141 -11.11 -1.14 7.31
N ASN A 142 -10.36 -0.09 7.00
CA ASN A 142 -9.59 0.65 7.99
C ASN A 142 -10.46 1.28 9.09
N THR A 143 -9.90 1.34 10.30
CA THR A 143 -10.43 2.03 11.49
C THR A 143 -9.35 2.86 12.21
N LYS A 144 -8.20 3.03 11.56
CA LYS A 144 -6.95 3.58 12.09
C LYS A 144 -6.56 4.85 11.35
N ASN A 145 -5.51 5.51 11.83
CA ASN A 145 -4.89 6.64 11.18
C ASN A 145 -3.59 6.18 10.52
N ILE A 146 -3.51 6.32 9.20
CA ILE A 146 -2.44 5.79 8.37
C ILE A 146 -1.83 6.95 7.58
N THR A 147 -0.52 7.14 7.70
CA THR A 147 0.26 8.02 6.83
C THR A 147 1.11 7.15 5.91
N VAL A 148 0.93 7.34 4.60
CA VAL A 148 1.70 6.64 3.56
C VAL A 148 2.78 7.58 3.07
N ASP A 149 4.03 7.25 3.40
CA ASP A 149 5.21 7.88 2.84
C ASP A 149 5.53 7.25 1.48
N GLY A 150 4.87 7.79 0.46
CA GLY A 150 5.04 7.45 -0.94
C GLY A 150 3.73 7.26 -1.68
N ASN A 151 3.81 6.54 -2.80
CA ASN A 151 2.67 6.28 -3.66
C ASN A 151 1.84 5.09 -3.16
N ALA A 152 0.54 5.14 -3.41
CA ALA A 152 -0.40 4.06 -3.16
C ALA A 152 -1.05 3.57 -4.47
N GLY A 153 -1.50 2.32 -4.45
CA GLY A 153 -2.11 1.65 -5.59
C GLY A 153 -3.58 1.99 -5.79
N VAL A 154 -4.30 1.06 -6.42
CA VAL A 154 -5.77 1.16 -6.57
C VAL A 154 -6.46 0.86 -5.25
N ASN A 155 -7.71 1.34 -5.09
CA ASN A 155 -8.60 0.95 -4.00
C ASN A 155 -8.08 1.31 -2.59
N VAL A 156 -7.37 2.43 -2.45
CA VAL A 156 -6.99 2.97 -1.14
C VAL A 156 -8.24 3.23 -0.30
N GLY A 157 -8.26 2.77 0.94
CA GLY A 157 -9.39 2.97 1.85
C GLY A 157 -10.67 2.22 1.45
N TRP A 158 -10.57 1.15 0.66
CA TRP A 158 -11.74 0.39 0.25
C TRP A 158 -12.52 -0.16 1.45
N ARG A 159 -13.81 0.19 1.53
CA ARG A 159 -14.72 -0.12 2.65
C ARG A 159 -14.22 0.38 4.01
N MET A 160 -13.44 1.45 4.04
CA MET A 160 -13.00 2.12 5.27
C MET A 160 -14.20 2.55 6.11
N LYS A 161 -14.09 2.38 7.43
CA LYS A 161 -15.19 2.59 8.37
C LYS A 161 -15.07 3.83 9.23
N CYS A 162 -13.84 4.22 9.55
CA CYS A 162 -13.49 5.45 10.26
C CYS A 162 -11.97 5.65 10.26
N GLY A 163 -11.49 6.74 10.85
CA GLY A 163 -10.08 7.09 10.93
C GLY A 163 -9.63 7.96 9.76
N THR A 164 -8.33 7.99 9.51
CA THR A 164 -7.74 8.83 8.46
C THR A 164 -6.71 8.07 7.64
N ILE A 165 -6.67 8.27 6.33
CA ILE A 165 -5.57 7.82 5.48
C ILE A 165 -5.01 9.04 4.74
N THR A 166 -3.76 9.38 4.99
CA THR A 166 -3.03 10.40 4.23
C THR A 166 -2.02 9.72 3.33
N VAL A 167 -2.12 9.95 2.03
CA VAL A 167 -1.14 9.49 1.03
C VAL A 167 -0.30 10.68 0.59
N ASN A 168 0.97 10.71 1.00
CA ASN A 168 1.87 11.83 0.69
C ASN A 168 2.30 11.88 -0.79
N GLY A 169 2.08 10.80 -1.54
CA GLY A 169 2.31 10.74 -2.98
C GLY A 169 1.02 10.57 -3.78
N ASN A 170 1.14 9.89 -4.91
CA ASN A 170 0.03 9.61 -5.82
C ASN A 170 -0.77 8.38 -5.37
N ALA A 171 -2.07 8.39 -5.60
CA ALA A 171 -2.94 7.22 -5.53
C ALA A 171 -3.44 6.85 -6.93
N ARG A 172 -3.75 5.57 -7.17
CA ARG A 172 -4.37 5.19 -8.46
C ARG A 172 -5.90 5.36 -8.38
N SER A 173 -6.64 4.57 -9.16
CA SER A 173 -8.10 4.67 -9.25
C SER A 173 -8.80 4.07 -8.02
N HIS A 174 -10.09 4.37 -7.88
CA HIS A 174 -10.99 3.81 -6.86
C HIS A 174 -10.63 4.18 -5.41
N VAL A 175 -10.06 5.37 -5.19
CA VAL A 175 -9.83 5.87 -3.82
C VAL A 175 -11.17 5.97 -3.08
N GLY A 176 -11.26 5.40 -1.89
CA GLY A 176 -12.46 5.46 -1.05
C GLY A 176 -13.66 4.68 -1.60
N GLU A 177 -13.45 3.67 -2.44
CA GLU A 177 -14.55 2.80 -2.88
C GLU A 177 -15.29 2.21 -1.66
N GLY A 178 -16.62 2.21 -1.67
CA GLY A 178 -17.45 1.65 -0.60
C GLY A 178 -17.18 2.22 0.79
N MET A 179 -16.51 3.37 0.91
CA MET A 179 -16.16 4.00 2.18
C MET A 179 -17.43 4.35 2.97
N GLU A 180 -17.51 3.90 4.22
CA GLU A 180 -18.65 4.11 5.11
C GLU A 180 -18.52 5.45 5.87
N ASP A 181 -17.33 5.75 6.40
CA ASP A 181 -17.01 7.00 7.11
C ASP A 181 -15.48 7.16 7.25
N GLY A 182 -15.02 8.32 7.74
CA GLY A 182 -13.62 8.70 7.95
C GLY A 182 -13.12 9.75 6.95
N SER A 183 -11.80 9.88 6.82
CA SER A 183 -11.18 10.82 5.88
C SER A 183 -10.03 10.20 5.09
N ILE A 184 -9.97 10.46 3.78
CA ILE A 184 -8.83 10.11 2.93
C ILE A 184 -8.28 11.40 2.32
N ILE A 185 -6.98 11.65 2.46
CA ILE A 185 -6.27 12.78 1.86
C ILE A 185 -5.22 12.22 0.90
N VAL A 186 -5.22 12.69 -0.34
CA VAL A 186 -4.19 12.38 -1.34
C VAL A 186 -3.49 13.68 -1.70
N GLU A 187 -2.21 13.76 -1.33
CA GLU A 187 -1.39 14.95 -1.56
C GLU A 187 -0.97 15.08 -3.03
N GLY A 188 -0.68 13.95 -3.69
CA GLY A 188 -0.39 13.89 -5.12
C GLY A 188 -1.65 13.70 -5.97
N ASP A 189 -1.46 13.09 -7.15
CA ASP A 189 -2.53 12.84 -8.10
C ASP A 189 -3.30 11.57 -7.79
N ALA A 190 -4.57 11.53 -8.21
CA ALA A 190 -5.45 10.38 -8.10
C ALA A 190 -5.96 9.90 -9.46
N GLY A 191 -6.31 8.61 -9.53
CA GLY A 191 -6.89 8.01 -10.72
C GLY A 191 -8.36 8.40 -10.94
N ARG A 192 -9.11 7.51 -11.58
CA ARG A 192 -10.54 7.68 -11.86
C ARG A 192 -11.41 6.91 -10.86
N SER A 193 -12.72 7.07 -10.96
CA SER A 193 -13.70 6.29 -10.20
C SER A 193 -13.58 6.46 -8.68
N ASN A 194 -13.10 7.61 -8.22
CA ASN A 194 -12.90 7.86 -6.79
C ASN A 194 -14.25 8.06 -6.07
N GLY A 195 -14.39 7.49 -4.88
CA GLY A 195 -15.64 7.50 -4.11
C GLY A 195 -16.72 6.57 -4.65
N TRP A 196 -16.39 5.60 -5.51
CA TRP A 196 -17.39 4.66 -6.04
C TRP A 196 -18.12 3.92 -4.92
N ASP A 197 -19.46 4.01 -4.89
CA ASP A 197 -20.33 3.49 -3.82
C ASP A 197 -19.98 3.98 -2.40
N MET A 198 -19.32 5.14 -2.27
CA MET A 198 -19.05 5.80 -1.00
C MET A 198 -20.36 6.17 -0.29
N LYS A 199 -20.53 5.71 0.95
CA LYS A 199 -21.73 5.94 1.78
C LYS A 199 -21.59 7.11 2.75
N GLY A 200 -20.37 7.55 3.01
CA GLY A 200 -20.11 8.67 3.93
C GLY A 200 -18.61 8.96 4.08
N GLY A 201 -18.29 9.93 4.93
CA GLY A 201 -16.94 10.43 5.14
C GLY A 201 -16.50 11.47 4.11
N GLU A 202 -15.18 11.73 4.06
CA GLU A 202 -14.60 12.78 3.23
C GLU A 202 -13.37 12.30 2.45
N ILE A 203 -13.27 12.66 1.16
CA ILE A 203 -12.07 12.46 0.35
C ILE A 203 -11.54 13.82 -0.10
N HIS A 204 -10.25 14.07 0.09
CA HIS A 204 -9.57 15.31 -0.26
C HIS A 204 -8.46 15.03 -1.27
N PHE A 205 -8.55 15.67 -2.44
CA PHE A 205 -7.51 15.65 -3.47
C PHE A 205 -6.78 16.99 -3.51
N ASN A 206 -5.47 17.00 -3.20
CA ASN A 206 -4.65 18.19 -3.30
C ASN A 206 -3.92 18.29 -4.65
N GLY A 207 -3.58 17.16 -5.27
CA GLY A 207 -3.20 17.08 -6.69
C GLY A 207 -4.41 16.97 -7.62
N ASP A 208 -4.17 16.57 -8.87
CA ASP A 208 -5.23 16.39 -9.87
C ASP A 208 -5.86 15.00 -9.75
N TYR A 209 -7.09 14.84 -10.26
CA TYR A 209 -7.79 13.55 -10.27
C TYR A 209 -8.48 13.31 -11.61
N ASN A 210 -8.53 12.04 -12.05
CA ASN A 210 -9.05 11.67 -13.38
C ASN A 210 -10.54 11.28 -13.40
N GLY A 211 -11.27 11.47 -12.30
CA GLY A 211 -12.72 11.34 -12.26
C GLY A 211 -13.29 10.80 -10.94
N ILE A 212 -14.57 11.08 -10.71
CA ILE A 212 -15.34 10.59 -9.57
C ILE A 212 -16.16 9.36 -9.99
N GLY A 213 -16.37 8.42 -9.06
CA GLY A 213 -17.21 7.24 -9.23
C GLY A 213 -18.70 7.55 -9.13
N PHE A 214 -19.51 6.50 -9.11
CA PHE A 214 -20.96 6.60 -8.97
C PHE A 214 -21.41 6.36 -7.52
N ASN A 215 -22.62 6.80 -7.17
CA ASN A 215 -23.23 6.62 -5.84
C ASN A 215 -22.38 7.15 -4.68
N VAL A 216 -22.01 8.44 -4.76
CA VAL A 216 -21.25 9.13 -3.71
C VAL A 216 -22.23 9.87 -2.78
N ASP A 217 -22.37 9.37 -1.55
CA ASP A 217 -23.20 9.95 -0.50
C ASP A 217 -22.36 10.65 0.60
N GLY A 218 -21.06 10.79 0.38
CA GLY A 218 -20.14 11.57 1.24
C GLY A 218 -19.69 12.88 0.61
N LYS A 219 -18.58 13.43 1.11
CA LYS A 219 -17.99 14.67 0.57
C LYS A 219 -16.70 14.39 -0.16
N ILE A 220 -16.52 15.05 -1.31
CA ILE A 220 -15.25 15.06 -2.02
C ILE A 220 -14.82 16.51 -2.23
N PHE A 221 -13.57 16.78 -1.90
CA PHE A 221 -12.92 18.08 -2.04
C PHE A 221 -11.77 17.99 -3.03
N HIS A 222 -11.58 19.04 -3.81
CA HIS A 222 -10.41 19.23 -4.65
C HIS A 222 -9.79 20.60 -4.35
N LYS A 223 -8.53 20.61 -3.93
CA LYS A 223 -7.76 21.81 -3.54
C LYS A 223 -8.54 22.70 -2.56
N GLY A 224 -9.10 22.06 -1.52
CA GLY A 224 -9.88 22.69 -0.47
C GLY A 224 -11.32 23.10 -0.84
N LYS A 225 -11.76 22.92 -2.09
CA LYS A 225 -13.12 23.25 -2.54
C LYS A 225 -13.98 21.99 -2.59
N LEU A 226 -15.18 22.05 -2.01
CA LEU A 226 -16.17 20.98 -2.10
C LEU A 226 -16.62 20.83 -3.57
N ILE A 227 -16.48 19.63 -4.13
CA ILE A 227 -16.93 19.31 -5.50
C ILE A 227 -18.14 18.36 -5.51
N ILE A 228 -18.25 17.49 -4.50
CA ILE A 228 -19.41 16.63 -4.26
C ILE A 228 -19.73 16.72 -2.78
N GLY A 229 -21.00 16.96 -2.45
CA GLY A 229 -21.53 16.83 -1.10
C GLY A 229 -23.03 16.63 -1.20
N ARG A 230 -23.54 15.62 -0.51
CA ARG A 230 -24.98 15.34 -0.37
C ARG A 230 -25.36 15.33 1.09
#